data_AF-A0A933E6L4-F1
#
_entry.id   AF-A0A933E6L4-F1
#
_cell.length_a   1.000
_cell.length_b   1.000
_cell.length_c   1.000
_cell.angle_alpha   90.00
_cell.angle_beta   90.00
_cell.angle_gamma   90.00
#
_symmetry.space_group_name_H-M   'P 1'
#
loop_
_entity.id
_entity.type
_entity.pdbx_description
1 polymer ?
#
loop_
_entity_poly.entity_id
_entity_poly.type
_entity_poly.pdbx_seq_one_letter_code
_entity_poly.pdbx_strand_id
1 'polypeptide(L)' 'MEKPRATPSGIPVEAVYGPDALMHEPLPGAFPFTRGVHPDMYRGKPWTLRQYAGYT' A
#
# COMPACT_ATOMS: atom_id res chain seq x y z
N MET A 1 -9.27 15.34 26.64
CA MET A 1 -8.46 15.39 25.41
C MET A 1 -8.54 14.02 24.78
N GLU A 2 -9.17 13.92 23.61
CA GLU A 2 -9.38 12.65 22.91
C GLU A 2 -8.01 12.08 22.51
N LYS A 3 -7.75 10.81 22.84
CA LYS A 3 -6.47 10.19 22.50
C LYS A 3 -6.38 10.09 20.97
N PRO A 4 -5.26 10.53 20.35
CA PRO A 4 -5.08 10.34 18.91
C PRO A 4 -5.18 8.85 18.60
N ARG A 5 -6.03 8.51 17.63
CA ARG A 5 -6.21 7.12 17.20
C ARG A 5 -4.88 6.62 16.65
N ALA A 6 -4.42 5.46 17.09
CA ALA A 6 -3.18 4.85 16.62
C ALA A 6 -3.46 3.49 15.97
N THR A 7 -2.62 3.09 15.02
CA THR A 7 -2.62 1.73 14.46
C THR A 7 -2.10 0.73 15.51
N PRO A 8 -2.30 -0.59 15.32
CA PRO A 8 -1.68 -1.61 16.17
C PRO A 8 -0.15 -1.54 16.24
N SER A 9 0.49 -0.95 15.22
CA SER A 9 1.93 -0.67 15.18
C SER A 9 2.35 0.63 15.89
N GLY A 10 1.40 1.36 16.51
CA GLY A 10 1.68 2.60 17.25
C GLY A 10 1.81 3.85 16.39
N ILE A 11 1.45 3.80 15.11
CA ILE A 11 1.52 4.96 14.21
C ILE A 11 0.29 5.85 14.48
N PRO A 12 0.47 7.15 14.78
CA PRO A 12 -0.66 8.06 14.99
C PRO A 12 -1.42 8.28 13.67
N VAL A 13 -2.75 8.31 13.75
CA VAL A 13 -3.65 8.51 12.62
C VAL A 13 -4.47 9.78 12.87
N GLU A 14 -4.32 10.75 11.98
CA GLU A 14 -5.08 12.00 12.00
C GLU A 14 -6.55 11.79 11.63
N ALA A 15 -7.43 12.69 12.06
CA ALA A 15 -8.87 12.59 11.79
C ALA A 15 -9.22 12.81 10.32
N VAL A 16 -8.47 13.69 9.64
CA VAL A 16 -8.66 14.05 8.23
C VAL A 16 -7.29 14.32 7.60
N TYR A 17 -7.02 13.77 6.42
CA TYR A 17 -5.82 14.04 5.64
C TYR A 17 -6.16 14.96 4.47
N GLY A 18 -5.47 16.10 4.38
CA GLY A 18 -5.63 17.08 3.30
C GLY A 18 -4.70 16.83 2.11
N PRO A 19 -4.78 17.65 1.05
CA PRO A 19 -3.89 17.56 -0.11
C PRO A 19 -2.41 17.74 0.23
N ASP A 20 -2.10 18.43 1.33
CA ASP A 20 -0.77 18.64 1.88
C ASP A 20 -0.11 17.34 2.39
N ALA A 21 -0.91 16.34 2.74
CA ALA A 21 -0.43 15.02 3.15
C ALA A 21 -0.04 14.12 1.95
N LEU A 22 -0.25 14.55 0.70
CA LEU A 22 0.06 13.75 -0.48
C LEU A 22 1.57 13.76 -0.77
N MET A 23 2.16 12.56 -0.87
CA MET A 23 3.54 12.40 -1.30
C MET A 23 3.62 12.25 -2.83
N HIS A 24 4.67 12.83 -3.42
CA HIS A 24 4.98 12.63 -4.83
C HIS A 24 5.74 11.32 -5.03
N GLU A 25 5.04 10.32 -5.58
CA GLU A 25 5.61 9.01 -5.90
C GLU A 25 5.97 8.89 -7.38
N PRO A 26 7.07 8.22 -7.74
CA PRO A 26 7.45 7.98 -9.12
C PRO A 26 6.45 7.05 -9.83
N LEU A 27 6.53 6.99 -11.16
CA LEU A 27 5.71 6.09 -11.96
C LEU A 27 5.95 4.61 -11.60
N PRO A 28 4.94 3.73 -11.74
CA PRO A 28 5.13 2.29 -11.54
C PRO A 28 6.24 1.75 -12.46
N GLY A 29 7.02 0.80 -11.97
CA GLY A 29 8.17 0.25 -12.69
C GLY A 29 9.44 1.10 -12.63
N ALA A 30 9.45 2.21 -11.89
CA ALA A 30 10.64 3.01 -11.63
C ALA A 30 11.06 2.93 -10.15
N PHE A 31 12.38 2.96 -9.89
CA PHE A 31 12.93 2.99 -8.53
C PHE A 31 12.39 4.21 -7.75
N PRO A 32 11.99 4.08 -6.46
CA PRO A 32 12.17 2.93 -5.56
C PRO A 32 11.00 1.93 -5.58
N PHE A 33 10.19 1.92 -6.65
CA PHE A 33 9.11 0.98 -6.90
C PHE A 33 7.94 1.04 -5.91
N THR A 34 7.74 2.18 -5.23
CA THR A 34 6.63 2.37 -4.26
C THR A 34 5.26 2.06 -4.87
N ARG A 35 5.07 2.41 -6.15
CA ARG A 35 3.81 2.18 -6.89
C ARG A 35 3.74 0.82 -7.60
N GLY A 36 4.73 -0.04 -7.41
CA GLY A 36 4.84 -1.35 -8.03
C GLY A 36 6.07 -1.51 -8.93
N VAL A 37 6.52 -2.76 -9.07
CA VAL A 37 7.74 -3.13 -9.80
C VAL A 37 7.55 -3.21 -11.32
N HIS A 38 6.31 -3.38 -11.79
CA HIS A 38 6.00 -3.47 -13.23
C HIS A 38 5.26 -2.21 -13.69
N PRO A 39 5.57 -1.64 -14.87
CA PRO A 39 4.85 -0.46 -15.37
C PRO A 39 3.34 -0.67 -15.54
N ASP A 40 2.92 -1.83 -16.03
CA ASP A 40 1.51 -2.14 -16.31
C ASP A 40 0.76 -2.82 -15.15
N MET A 41 1.48 -3.30 -14.14
CA MET A 41 0.94 -4.05 -12.99
C MET A 41 -0.20 -5.01 -13.38
N TYR A 42 -1.34 -4.92 -12.70
CA TYR A 42 -2.50 -5.79 -12.91
C TYR A 42 -3.30 -5.48 -14.17
N ARG A 43 -2.98 -4.38 -14.90
CA ARG A 43 -3.53 -4.15 -16.25
C ARG A 43 -2.88 -5.08 -17.27
N GLY A 44 -1.60 -5.43 -17.07
CA GLY A 44 -0.87 -6.38 -17.90
C GLY A 44 -1.11 -7.83 -17.46
N LYS A 45 -0.91 -8.14 -16.17
CA LYS A 45 -1.11 -9.48 -15.61
C LYS A 45 -1.69 -9.41 -14.20
N PRO A 46 -2.85 -10.01 -13.91
CA PRO A 46 -3.39 -10.06 -12.55
C PRO A 46 -2.47 -10.86 -11.62
N TRP A 47 -2.60 -10.63 -10.30
CA TRP A 47 -1.83 -11.42 -9.33
C TRP A 47 -2.18 -12.91 -9.42
N THR A 48 -1.19 -13.75 -9.13
CA THR A 48 -1.42 -15.19 -9.09
C THR A 48 -2.32 -15.54 -7.91
N LEU A 49 -3.50 -16.11 -8.19
CA LEU A 49 -4.33 -16.74 -7.16
C LEU A 49 -3.67 -18.06 -6.74
N ARG A 50 -2.96 -18.04 -5.62
CA ARG A 50 -2.26 -19.22 -5.09
C ARG A 50 -3.07 -19.84 -3.95
N GLN A 51 -3.77 -20.95 -4.25
CA GLN A 51 -4.41 -21.78 -3.24
C GLN A 51 -3.38 -22.73 -2.64
N TYR A 52 -3.27 -22.74 -1.32
CA TYR A 52 -2.48 -23.74 -0.60
C TYR A 52 -3.42 -24.88 -0.20
N ALA A 53 -3.09 -26.11 -0.58
CA ALA A 53 -3.87 -27.30 -0.24
C ALA A 53 -2.92 -28.44 0.16
N GLY A 54 -3.30 -29.17 1.20
CA GLY A 54 -2.59 -30.31 1.74
C GLY A 54 -3.33 -30.89 2.94
N TYR A 55 -3.27 -32.20 3.11
CA TYR A 55 -3.84 -32.93 4.25
C TYR A 55 -2.75 -33.81 4.86
N THR A 56 -2.80 -33.93 6.19
CA THR A 56 -1.98 -34.87 6.98
C THR A 56 -2.56 -36.26 6.96
#